data_AF-A0A537DV69-F1
#
_entry.id   AF-A0A537DV69-F1
#
_cell.length_a   1.000
_cell.length_b   1.000
_cell.length_c   1.000
_cell.angle_alpha   90.00
_cell.angle_beta   90.00
_cell.angle_gamma   90.00
#
_symmetry.space_group_name_H-M   'P 1'
#
loop_
_entity.id
_entity.type
_entity.pdbx_description
1 polymer ?
#
loop_
_entity_poly.entity_id
_entity_poly.type
_entity_poly.pdbx_seq_one_letter_code
_entity_poly.pdbx_strand_id
1 'polypeptide(L)'
;MLFLVAIEPYLFNQISFGFTAVGSPTLPQIDASATYALDLGAIWAILGAFTHILTIEEKKLVAPDLIRKYRLMRNLEIVVAAIFFVSILPQFWDIMIGNTSLRYVLWGLTFFVRRTTNLYGRLVQRRSRNRN
;
A
#
# COMPACT_ATOMS: atom_id res chain seq x y z
N MET A 1 -9.64 10.47 -0.69
CA MET A 1 -9.15 9.52 -1.71
C MET A 1 -8.96 10.19 -3.07
N LEU A 2 -9.98 10.81 -3.67
CA LEU A 2 -9.87 11.42 -5.02
C LEU A 2 -8.77 12.49 -5.14
N PHE A 3 -8.60 13.33 -4.13
CA PHE A 3 -7.53 14.33 -4.10
C PHE A 3 -6.12 13.69 -4.15
N LEU A 4 -5.89 12.65 -3.33
CA LEU A 4 -4.60 11.95 -3.25
C LEU A 4 -4.24 11.29 -4.59
N VAL A 5 -5.22 10.62 -5.21
CA VAL A 5 -5.04 10.02 -6.54
C VAL A 5 -4.77 11.08 -7.63
N ALA A 6 -5.35 12.28 -7.50
CA ALA A 6 -5.14 13.36 -8.47
C ALA A 6 -3.74 14.00 -8.37
N ILE A 7 -3.12 14.02 -7.20
CA ILE A 7 -1.77 14.58 -6.99
C ILE A 7 -0.66 13.57 -7.27
N GLU A 8 -0.97 12.27 -7.25
CA GLU A 8 -0.05 11.15 -7.54
C GLU A 8 0.83 11.35 -8.80
N PRO A 9 0.29 11.69 -10.00
CA PRO A 9 1.13 11.87 -11.20
C PRO A 9 2.13 13.04 -11.07
N TYR A 10 1.76 14.08 -10.33
CA TYR A 10 2.67 15.20 -10.06
C TYR A 10 3.81 14.76 -9.13
N LEU A 11 3.50 14.08 -8.03
CA LEU A 11 4.51 13.60 -7.07
C LEU A 11 5.43 12.56 -7.70
N PHE A 12 4.89 11.66 -8.53
CA PHE A 12 5.66 10.68 -9.29
C PHE A 12 6.70 11.36 -10.20
N ASN A 13 6.33 12.48 -10.85
CA ASN A 13 7.24 13.25 -11.69
C ASN A 13 8.37 13.96 -10.91
N GLN A 14 8.23 14.14 -9.59
CA GLN A 14 9.28 14.74 -8.75
C GLN A 14 10.32 13.72 -8.26
N ILE A 15 10.04 12.42 -8.35
CA ILE A 15 10.91 11.37 -7.81
C ILE A 15 11.83 10.81 -8.89
N SER A 16 13.14 10.83 -8.62
CA SER A 16 14.10 10.00 -9.35
C SER A 16 14.27 8.64 -8.67
N PHE A 17 13.95 7.55 -9.37
CA PHE A 17 14.21 6.18 -8.92
C PHE A 17 15.65 5.71 -9.25
N GLY A 18 16.63 6.62 -9.22
CA GLY A 18 17.99 6.34 -9.69
C GLY A 18 18.14 6.36 -11.23
N PHE A 19 17.09 6.79 -11.94
CA PHE A 19 17.13 7.12 -13.37
C PHE A 19 17.18 8.65 -13.54
N THR A 20 17.67 9.13 -14.68
CA THR A 20 17.54 10.54 -15.06
C THR A 20 16.06 10.95 -14.97
N ALA A 21 15.74 11.87 -14.08
CA ALA A 21 14.39 12.40 -13.94
C ALA A 21 13.92 12.93 -15.30
N VAL A 22 12.71 12.55 -15.71
CA VAL A 22 12.15 12.93 -17.02
C VAL A 22 11.71 14.40 -17.03
N GLY A 23 11.56 15.01 -15.85
CA GLY A 23 11.30 16.44 -15.65
C GLY A 23 12.40 17.14 -14.87
N SER A 24 12.31 18.47 -14.77
CA SER A 24 13.12 19.26 -13.83
C SER A 24 12.46 19.18 -12.44
N PRO A 25 12.99 18.37 -11.50
CA PRO A 25 12.41 18.28 -10.17
C PRO A 25 12.48 19.63 -9.47
N THR A 26 11.38 20.03 -8.86
CA THR A 26 11.25 21.28 -8.09
C THR A 26 11.53 21.06 -6.61
N LEU A 27 11.42 19.81 -6.15
CA LEU A 27 11.63 19.40 -4.76
C LEU A 27 12.94 18.62 -4.60
N PRO A 28 13.62 18.73 -3.45
CA PRO A 28 14.68 17.80 -3.09
C PRO A 28 14.17 16.35 -3.08
N GLN A 29 15.00 15.40 -3.51
CA GLN A 29 14.64 13.99 -3.62
C GLN A 29 14.10 13.40 -2.30
N ILE A 30 14.63 13.85 -1.17
CA ILE A 30 14.22 13.41 0.16
C ILE A 30 12.77 13.83 0.45
N ASP A 31 12.42 15.08 0.12
CA ASP A 31 11.10 15.64 0.35
C ASP A 31 10.08 15.08 -0.65
N ALA A 32 10.47 14.94 -1.92
CA ALA A 32 9.65 14.33 -2.95
C ALA A 32 9.30 12.88 -2.60
N SER A 33 10.29 12.08 -2.22
CA SER A 33 10.08 10.68 -1.85
C SER A 33 9.28 10.51 -0.55
N ALA A 34 9.48 11.38 0.44
CA ALA A 34 8.69 11.38 1.68
C ALA A 34 7.23 11.76 1.43
N THR A 35 6.99 12.79 0.62
CA THR A 35 5.63 13.27 0.30
C THR A 35 4.87 12.21 -0.50
N TYR A 36 5.53 11.53 -1.44
CA TYR A 36 4.93 10.44 -2.20
C TYR A 36 4.62 9.22 -1.34
N ALA A 37 5.51 8.84 -0.40
CA ALA A 37 5.23 7.77 0.55
C ALA A 37 4.02 8.10 1.43
N LEU A 38 3.89 9.36 1.85
CA LEU A 38 2.77 9.83 2.65
C LEU A 38 1.46 9.74 1.85
N ASP A 39 1.46 10.20 0.60
CA ASP A 39 0.31 10.15 -0.29
C ASP A 39 -0.19 8.70 -0.49
N LEU A 40 0.71 7.78 -0.85
CA LEU A 40 0.39 6.36 -0.97
C LEU A 40 -0.10 5.77 0.35
N GLY A 41 0.60 6.02 1.46
CA GLY A 41 0.19 5.57 2.79
C GLY A 41 -1.22 6.05 3.18
N ALA A 42 -1.56 7.30 2.86
CA ALA A 42 -2.86 7.88 3.11
C ALA A 42 -3.96 7.26 2.23
N ILE A 43 -3.69 6.97 0.96
CA ILE A 43 -4.64 6.24 0.08
C ILE A 43 -4.97 4.88 0.68
N TRP A 44 -3.95 4.11 1.07
CA TRP A 44 -4.12 2.78 1.67
C TRP A 44 -4.84 2.84 3.03
N ALA A 45 -4.55 3.85 3.85
CA ALA A 45 -5.23 4.04 5.13
C ALA A 45 -6.73 4.35 4.94
N ILE A 46 -7.07 5.25 4.00
CA ILE A 46 -8.47 5.58 3.69
C ILE A 46 -9.19 4.36 3.11
N LEU A 47 -8.54 3.60 2.23
CA LEU A 47 -9.11 2.36 1.70
C LEU A 47 -9.39 1.35 2.82
N GLY A 48 -8.42 1.16 3.73
CA GLY A 48 -8.59 0.35 4.94
C GLY A 48 -9.76 0.80 5.80
N ALA A 49 -9.97 2.11 5.95
CA ALA A 49 -11.11 2.67 6.67
C ALA A 49 -12.44 2.37 5.97
N PHE A 50 -12.54 2.55 4.65
CA PHE A 50 -13.75 2.20 3.89
C PHE A 50 -14.05 0.70 3.95
N THR A 51 -13.04 -0.16 3.79
CA THR A 51 -13.20 -1.61 3.95
C THR A 51 -13.63 -1.96 5.38
N HIS A 52 -13.14 -1.25 6.39
CA HIS A 52 -13.59 -1.43 7.77
C HIS A 52 -15.07 -1.10 7.94
N ILE A 53 -15.52 0.05 7.43
CA ILE A 53 -16.92 0.48 7.48
C ILE A 53 -17.81 -0.56 6.79
N LEU A 54 -17.45 -1.02 5.59
CA LEU A 54 -18.15 -2.09 4.87
C LEU A 54 -18.26 -3.39 5.69
N THR A 55 -17.24 -3.76 6.44
CA THR A 55 -17.28 -4.97 7.29
C THR A 55 -18.20 -4.86 8.51
N ILE A 56 -18.52 -3.64 8.96
CA ILE A 56 -19.35 -3.39 10.15
C ILE A 56 -20.80 -3.15 9.74
N GLU A 57 -21.04 -2.23 8.79
CA GLU A 57 -22.37 -1.73 8.47
C GLU A 57 -23.16 -2.69 7.56
N GLU A 58 -22.50 -3.32 6.58
CA GLU A 58 -23.19 -4.19 5.61
C GLU A 58 -23.25 -5.66 6.03
N LYS A 59 -23.02 -5.96 7.32
CA LYS A 59 -22.95 -7.33 7.85
C LYS A 59 -24.23 -8.16 7.62
N LYS A 60 -25.37 -7.49 7.39
CA LYS A 60 -26.67 -8.11 7.08
C LYS A 60 -27.03 -8.12 5.58
N LEU A 61 -26.34 -7.35 4.75
CA LEU A 61 -26.61 -7.27 3.30
C LEU A 61 -25.60 -8.07 2.46
N VAL A 62 -24.42 -8.36 3.00
CA VAL A 62 -23.34 -9.04 2.28
C VAL A 62 -23.23 -10.51 2.70
N ALA A 63 -23.07 -11.39 1.71
CA ALA A 63 -22.92 -12.83 1.94
C ALA A 63 -21.77 -13.14 2.93
N PRO A 64 -21.92 -14.12 3.85
CA PRO A 64 -20.95 -14.40 4.89
C PRO A 64 -19.52 -14.66 4.39
N ASP A 65 -19.40 -15.26 3.20
CA ASP A 65 -18.12 -15.56 2.55
C ASP A 65 -17.37 -14.30 2.10
N LEU A 66 -18.11 -13.26 1.71
CA LEU A 66 -17.52 -11.97 1.33
C LEU A 66 -16.98 -11.23 2.55
N ILE A 67 -17.65 -11.32 3.71
CA ILE A 67 -17.23 -10.65 4.96
C ILE A 67 -15.84 -11.14 5.41
N ARG A 68 -15.52 -12.43 5.21
CA ARG A 68 -14.18 -12.96 5.52
C ARG A 68 -13.11 -12.40 4.59
N LYS A 69 -13.44 -12.24 3.29
CA LYS A 69 -12.54 -11.64 2.30
C LYS A 69 -12.29 -10.17 2.59
N TYR A 70 -13.33 -9.39 2.90
CA TYR A 70 -13.19 -7.97 3.23
C TYR A 70 -12.37 -7.72 4.49
N ARG A 71 -12.53 -8.55 5.53
CA ARG A 71 -11.67 -8.45 6.74
C ARG A 71 -10.19 -8.68 6.44
N LEU A 72 -9.89 -9.62 5.55
CA LEU A 72 -8.52 -9.87 5.12
C LEU A 72 -7.98 -8.72 4.28
N MET A 73 -8.78 -8.18 3.35
CA MET A 73 -8.40 -7.00 2.55
C MET A 73 -8.12 -5.78 3.44
N ARG A 74 -8.99 -5.50 4.41
CA ARG A 74 -8.80 -4.42 5.39
C ARG A 74 -7.46 -4.53 6.11
N ASN A 75 -7.15 -5.72 6.65
CA ASN A 75 -5.90 -5.91 7.39
C ASN A 75 -4.68 -5.72 6.47
N LEU A 76 -4.77 -6.12 5.19
CA LEU A 76 -3.72 -5.87 4.22
C LEU A 76 -3.55 -4.39 3.90
N GLU A 77 -4.65 -3.66 3.70
CA GLU A 77 -4.63 -2.23 3.42
C GLU A 77 -3.96 -1.46 4.56
N ILE A 78 -4.28 -1.82 5.81
CA ILE A 78 -3.64 -1.25 7.01
C ILE A 78 -2.15 -1.60 7.09
N VAL A 79 -1.77 -2.85 6.80
CA VAL A 79 -0.35 -3.27 6.80
C VAL A 79 0.44 -2.52 5.72
N VAL A 80 -0.11 -2.38 4.51
CA VAL A 80 0.56 -1.64 3.43
C VAL A 80 0.69 -0.16 3.80
N ALA A 81 -0.36 0.46 4.33
CA ALA A 81 -0.30 1.83 4.83
C ALA A 81 0.80 2.01 5.89
N ALA A 82 0.90 1.07 6.84
CA ALA A 82 1.92 1.09 7.88
C ALA A 82 3.34 0.99 7.31
N ILE A 83 3.57 0.14 6.30
CA ILE A 83 4.88 0.04 5.62
C ILE A 83 5.29 1.40 5.01
N PHE A 84 4.35 2.09 4.35
CA PHE A 84 4.61 3.42 3.78
C PHE A 84 4.91 4.46 4.85
N PHE A 85 4.14 4.53 5.94
CA PHE A 85 4.41 5.46 7.03
C PHE A 85 5.74 5.19 7.74
N VAL A 86 6.05 3.91 7.97
CA VAL A 86 7.33 3.51 8.57
C VAL A 86 8.49 3.90 7.66
N SER A 87 8.34 3.79 6.33
CA SER A 87 9.40 4.19 5.39
C SER A 87 9.74 5.69 5.42
N ILE A 88 8.89 6.54 6.00
CA ILE A 88 9.14 7.98 6.19
C ILE A 88 10.07 8.24 7.38
N LEU A 89 10.27 7.29 8.30
CA LEU A 89 11.14 7.50 9.47
C LEU A 89 12.60 7.78 9.06
N PRO A 90 13.33 8.67 9.77
CA PRO A 90 14.70 9.08 9.43
C PRO A 90 15.67 7.92 9.24
N GLN A 91 15.49 6.85 10.03
CA GLN A 91 16.34 5.65 9.97
C GLN A 91 16.37 5.00 8.58
N PHE A 92 15.32 5.15 7.77
CA PHE A 92 15.26 4.55 6.43
C PHE A 92 15.76 5.49 5.32
N TRP A 93 16.23 6.70 5.67
CA TRP A 93 16.70 7.69 4.70
C TRP A 93 18.15 7.41 4.31
N ASP A 94 18.97 7.05 5.29
CA ASP A 94 20.41 6.88 5.13
C ASP A 94 20.81 5.45 4.73
N ILE A 95 19.91 4.47 4.89
CA ILE A 95 20.20 3.07 4.56
C ILE A 95 20.05 2.84 3.06
N MET A 96 21.17 2.57 2.40
CA MET A 96 21.22 2.19 0.99
C MET A 96 21.36 0.67 0.85
N ILE A 97 20.61 0.08 -0.08
CA ILE A 97 20.73 -1.32 -0.49
C ILE A 97 21.15 -1.32 -1.96
N GLY A 98 22.41 -1.68 -2.21
CA GLY A 98 23.01 -1.56 -3.54
C GLY A 98 23.06 -0.10 -4.00
N ASN A 99 22.40 0.21 -5.11
CA ASN A 99 22.29 1.57 -5.66
C ASN A 99 20.94 2.25 -5.36
N THR A 100 20.11 1.64 -4.49
CA THR A 100 18.76 2.13 -4.21
C THR A 100 18.54 2.36 -2.73
N SER A 101 17.79 3.40 -2.38
CA SER A 101 17.38 3.64 -0.99
C SER A 101 16.48 2.50 -0.50
N LEU A 102 16.67 2.08 0.76
CA LEU A 102 15.90 1.00 1.37
C LEU A 102 14.38 1.26 1.31
N ARG A 103 13.96 2.52 1.32
CA ARG A 103 12.56 2.96 1.08
C ARG A 103 11.94 2.34 -0.17
N TYR A 104 12.60 2.42 -1.32
CA TYR A 104 12.07 1.88 -2.57
C TYR A 104 11.99 0.35 -2.53
N VAL A 105 12.90 -0.30 -1.80
CA VAL A 105 12.85 -1.74 -1.56
C VAL A 105 11.63 -2.11 -0.71
N LEU A 106 11.34 -1.35 0.35
CA LEU A 106 10.13 -1.53 1.17
C LEU A 106 8.86 -1.30 0.35
N TRP A 107 8.85 -0.30 -0.53
CA TRP A 107 7.70 -0.06 -1.41
C TRP A 107 7.50 -1.23 -2.38
N GLY A 108 8.58 -1.76 -2.96
CA GLY A 108 8.54 -2.98 -3.78
C GLY A 108 8.01 -4.20 -3.03
N LEU A 109 8.33 -4.33 -1.74
CA LEU A 109 7.82 -5.42 -0.89
C LEU A 109 6.29 -5.44 -0.80
N THR A 110 5.62 -4.28 -0.87
CA THR A 110 4.16 -4.20 -0.80
C THR A 110 3.47 -4.95 -1.95
N PHE A 111 4.08 -4.99 -3.14
CA PHE A 111 3.61 -5.80 -4.26
C PHE A 111 3.64 -7.29 -3.93
N PHE A 112 4.69 -7.76 -3.25
CA PHE A 112 4.82 -9.16 -2.85
C PHE A 112 3.85 -9.53 -1.72
N VAL A 113 3.70 -8.67 -0.71
CA VAL A 113 2.71 -8.86 0.38
C VAL A 113 1.30 -9.04 -0.20
N ARG A 114 0.93 -8.23 -1.20
CA ARG A 114 -0.37 -8.35 -1.85
C ARG A 114 -0.48 -9.63 -2.71
N ARG A 115 0.59 -9.99 -3.42
CA ARG A 115 0.60 -11.17 -4.32
C ARG A 115 0.58 -12.50 -3.57
N THR A 116 1.34 -12.63 -2.49
CA THR A 116 1.37 -13.86 -1.66
C THR A 116 0.03 -14.07 -0.99
N THR A 117 -0.61 -13.02 -0.47
CA THR A 117 -1.86 -13.16 0.26
C THR A 117 -3.05 -13.54 -0.64
N ASN A 118 -3.05 -13.10 -1.91
CA ASN A 118 -4.02 -13.56 -2.91
C ASN A 118 -3.96 -15.09 -3.14
N LEU A 119 -2.78 -15.71 -2.99
CA LEU A 119 -2.62 -17.17 -3.08
C LEU A 119 -3.14 -17.86 -1.83
N TYR A 120 -2.84 -17.32 -0.65
CA TYR A 120 -3.35 -17.85 0.63
C TYR A 120 -4.88 -17.80 0.71
N GLY A 121 -5.52 -16.74 0.20
CA GLY A 121 -6.99 -16.65 0.12
C GLY A 121 -7.61 -17.78 -0.70
N ARG A 122 -7.01 -18.14 -1.85
CA ARG A 122 -7.48 -19.25 -2.70
C ARG A 122 -7.32 -20.62 -2.03
N LEU A 123 -6.24 -20.81 -1.28
CA LEU A 123 -5.98 -22.07 -0.57
C LEU A 123 -6.92 -22.28 0.62
N VAL A 124 -7.19 -21.22 1.39
CA VAL A 124 -8.15 -21.26 2.50
C VAL A 124 -9.57 -21.52 2.00
N GLN A 125 -9.96 -20.94 0.85
CA GLN A 125 -11.27 -21.17 0.23
C GLN A 125 -11.42 -22.60 -0.31
N ARG A 126 -10.37 -23.19 -0.89
CA ARG A 126 -10.37 -24.60 -1.31
C ARG A 126 -10.52 -25.56 -0.13
N ARG A 127 -9.92 -25.26 1.02
CA ARG A 127 -9.99 -26.11 2.21
C ARG A 127 -11.39 -26.14 2.86
N SER A 128 -12.16 -25.05 2.72
CA SER A 128 -13.54 -24.97 3.21
C SER A 128 -14.53 -25.74 2.33
N ARG A 129 -14.27 -25.86 1.03
CA ARG A 129 -15.14 -26.57 0.07
C ARG A 129 -15.00 -28.09 0.14
N ASN A 130 -13.90 -28.61 0.69
CA ASN A 130 -13.64 -30.05 0.87
C ASN A 130 -14.14 -30.61 2.21
N ARG A 131 -14.83 -29.80 3.04
CA ARG A 131 -15.36 -30.21 4.35
C ARG A 131 -16.90 -30.19 4.43
N ASN A 132 -17.57 -29.86 3.33
CA ASN A 132 -19.01 -30.05 3.12
C ASN A 132 -19.21 -31.11 2.04
#